data_AF-A0A1A7XD07-F1
#
_entry.id   AF-A0A1A7XD07-F1
#
_cell.length_a   1.000
_cell.length_b   1.000
_cell.length_c   1.000
_cell.angle_alpha   90.00
_cell.angle_beta   90.00
_cell.angle_gamma   90.00
#
_symmetry.space_group_name_H-M   'P 1'
#
loop_
_entity.id
_entity.type
_entity.pdbx_description
1 polymer ?
#
loop_
_entity_poly.entity_id
_entity_poly.type
_entity_poly.pdbx_seq_one_letter_code
_entity_poly.pdbx_strand_id
1 'polypeptide(L)'
;MCKIHFYFVPTKRRNATQVTGGLTPTEGQGSNGLELEGNTTDISHMLGLMDPWYERNVLSLLSLSSDVLCETASKDEDLSVSSGSEERLLLLADLVLYYCRHADQPVLVQLYQAELTLAGGEKKREVFIHTLELGHTAGTRAVKAMGAASKRFGIDEEREAVPLPLRVAYNKVVLSGRSQWIQTETVCTSININKTCRKSGQLESLQLTMTEVLKRQCPKSKKGYNQQILISEVKVDSVHVQSQEEGVTFAVCLDQDKKMFFQSVT
;
A
#
# COMPACT_ATOMS: atom_id res chain seq x y z
N MET A 1 -18.87 -28.25 -15.74
CA MET A 1 -19.00 -27.49 -14.48
C MET A 1 -17.60 -27.11 -14.04
N CYS A 2 -17.20 -25.84 -14.16
CA CYS A 2 -15.85 -25.40 -13.82
C CYS A 2 -15.78 -25.10 -12.32
N LYS A 3 -14.86 -25.75 -11.59
CA LYS A 3 -14.58 -25.47 -10.18
C LYS A 3 -13.25 -24.73 -10.09
N ILE A 4 -13.30 -23.49 -9.63
CA ILE A 4 -12.11 -22.69 -9.32
C ILE A 4 -11.72 -22.99 -7.88
N HIS A 5 -10.48 -23.43 -7.66
CA HIS A 5 -9.92 -23.72 -6.35
C HIS A 5 -8.87 -22.67 -6.00
N PHE A 6 -9.11 -21.90 -4.94
CA PHE A 6 -8.11 -21.03 -4.35
C PHE A 6 -7.40 -21.79 -3.23
N TYR A 7 -6.06 -21.80 -3.28
CA TYR A 7 -5.25 -22.41 -2.24
C TYR A 7 -4.61 -21.29 -1.41
N PHE A 8 -5.13 -21.07 -0.20
CA PHE A 8 -4.41 -20.30 0.81
C PHE A 8 -3.34 -21.21 1.42
N VAL A 9 -2.07 -20.94 1.14
CA VAL A 9 -0.94 -21.68 1.73
C VAL A 9 -0.35 -20.82 2.85
N PRO A 10 -0.69 -21.08 4.13
CA PRO A 10 -0.02 -20.39 5.23
C PRO A 10 1.46 -20.80 5.24
N THR A 11 2.36 -19.84 5.08
CA THR A 11 3.79 -20.05 5.28
C THR A 11 4.05 -20.25 6.77
N LYS A 12 3.85 -21.48 7.27
CA LYS A 12 4.37 -21.87 8.59
C LYS A 12 5.88 -21.67 8.57
N ARG A 13 6.40 -20.80 9.44
CA ARG A 13 7.84 -20.69 9.72
C ARG A 13 8.38 -22.07 10.06
N ARG A 14 9.06 -22.72 9.12
CA ARG A 14 9.91 -23.86 9.43
C ARG A 14 11.22 -23.28 9.92
N ASN A 15 11.53 -23.54 11.19
CA ASN A 15 12.85 -23.30 11.77
C ASN A 15 13.85 -24.17 11.00
N ALA A 16 14.49 -23.59 9.98
CA ALA A 16 15.55 -24.25 9.24
C ALA A 16 16.84 -24.10 10.05
N THR A 17 17.22 -25.19 10.70
CA THR A 17 18.53 -25.41 11.29
C THR A 17 19.62 -25.23 10.23
N GLN A 18 20.66 -24.48 10.61
CA GLN A 18 21.97 -24.27 9.97
C GLN A 18 22.34 -25.17 8.77
N VAL A 19 22.77 -24.53 7.67
CA VAL A 19 24.00 -24.92 6.98
C VAL A 19 24.78 -23.67 6.56
N THR A 20 26.04 -23.67 6.96
CA THR A 20 27.11 -22.67 6.82
C THR A 20 27.55 -22.50 5.37
N GLY A 21 27.94 -21.28 4.97
CA GLY A 21 28.67 -21.04 3.72
C GLY A 21 28.69 -19.56 3.33
N GLY A 22 29.77 -18.86 3.67
CA GLY A 22 29.93 -17.43 3.38
C GLY A 22 30.22 -17.13 1.91
N LEU A 23 30.05 -15.85 1.56
CA LEU A 23 30.97 -14.99 0.80
C LEU A 23 30.28 -13.62 0.58
N THR A 24 30.94 -12.55 1.03
CA THR A 24 30.60 -11.14 0.75
C THR A 24 30.88 -10.79 -0.70
N PRO A 25 30.17 -9.81 -1.30
CA PRO A 25 30.87 -8.54 -1.57
C PRO A 25 30.01 -7.26 -1.41
N THR A 26 30.67 -6.29 -0.78
CA THR A 26 30.93 -4.88 -1.17
C THR A 26 29.86 -3.98 -1.81
N GLU A 27 29.83 -2.76 -1.26
CA GLU A 27 29.07 -1.56 -1.54
C GLU A 27 29.04 -1.09 -3.01
N GLY A 28 27.97 -0.35 -3.38
CA GLY A 28 28.04 0.58 -4.50
C GLY A 28 26.69 1.00 -5.10
N GLN A 29 26.43 2.30 -5.01
CA GLN A 29 25.58 3.13 -5.87
C GLN A 29 24.06 3.11 -5.68
N GLY A 30 23.57 4.24 -5.15
CA GLY A 30 22.18 4.63 -5.11
C GLY A 30 21.61 4.88 -6.50
N SER A 31 20.34 4.51 -6.65
CA SER A 31 19.49 4.91 -7.76
C SER A 31 18.49 5.93 -7.24
N ASN A 32 18.62 7.16 -7.75
CA ASN A 32 17.72 8.27 -7.52
C ASN A 32 16.26 7.89 -7.76
N GLY A 33 15.39 8.47 -6.93
CA GLY A 33 13.96 8.27 -6.93
C GLY A 33 13.31 8.62 -8.27
N LEU A 34 12.46 7.70 -8.71
CA LEU A 34 11.27 8.03 -9.46
C LEU A 34 10.10 7.70 -8.53
N GLU A 35 9.67 8.70 -7.76
CA GLU A 35 8.33 8.69 -7.16
C GLU A 35 7.32 8.77 -8.32
N LEU A 36 7.03 7.62 -8.93
CA LEU A 36 5.93 7.50 -9.88
C LEU A 36 4.65 7.32 -9.07
N GLU A 37 3.94 8.43 -8.90
CA GLU A 37 2.71 8.58 -8.16
C GLU A 37 1.59 7.63 -8.68
N GLY A 38 1.19 6.64 -7.86
CA GLY A 38 -0.22 6.23 -7.68
C GLY A 38 -0.79 4.99 -8.42
N ASN A 39 -1.34 4.07 -7.61
CA ASN A 39 -2.64 3.36 -7.78
C ASN A 39 -2.74 1.93 -8.33
N THR A 40 -1.71 1.26 -8.85
CA THR A 40 -1.78 -0.17 -9.24
C THR A 40 -0.43 -0.73 -9.67
N THR A 41 0.49 0.17 -9.99
CA THR A 41 1.91 -0.06 -10.30
C THR A 41 2.59 -0.96 -9.28
N ASP A 42 2.28 -0.84 -7.99
CA ASP A 42 2.98 -1.64 -6.98
C ASP A 42 2.70 -3.15 -7.07
N ILE A 43 1.48 -3.54 -7.47
CA ILE A 43 1.13 -4.95 -7.69
C ILE A 43 1.76 -5.46 -8.99
N SER A 44 1.78 -4.65 -10.05
CA SER A 44 2.43 -5.05 -11.30
C SER A 44 3.95 -5.18 -11.12
N HIS A 45 4.59 -4.27 -10.39
CA HIS A 45 6.00 -4.39 -10.00
C HIS A 45 6.26 -5.62 -9.14
N MET A 46 5.35 -5.95 -8.20
CA MET A 46 5.45 -7.19 -7.43
C MET A 46 5.39 -8.43 -8.33
N LEU A 47 4.46 -8.48 -9.30
CA LEU A 47 4.38 -9.59 -10.25
C LEU A 47 5.67 -9.74 -11.07
N GLY A 48 6.29 -8.64 -11.48
CA GLY A 48 7.58 -8.65 -12.16
C GLY A 48 8.73 -9.22 -11.33
N LEU A 49 8.74 -8.96 -10.02
CA LEU A 49 9.71 -9.58 -9.10
C LEU A 49 9.49 -11.08 -8.92
N MET A 50 8.24 -11.55 -9.06
CA MET A 50 7.86 -12.95 -8.87
C MET A 50 8.01 -13.78 -10.15
N ASP A 51 7.82 -13.16 -11.32
CA ASP A 51 7.97 -13.80 -12.62
C ASP A 51 8.80 -12.93 -13.59
N PRO A 52 10.05 -13.35 -13.90
CA PRO A 52 10.89 -12.67 -14.87
C PRO A 52 10.30 -12.58 -16.29
N TRP A 53 9.38 -13.49 -16.66
CA TRP A 53 8.66 -13.38 -17.92
C TRP A 53 7.70 -12.21 -17.90
N TYR A 54 6.92 -12.04 -16.83
CA TYR A 54 6.03 -10.89 -16.65
C TYR A 54 6.81 -9.57 -16.66
N GLU A 55 7.91 -9.50 -15.92
CA GLU A 55 8.80 -8.32 -15.89
C GLU A 55 9.22 -7.91 -17.31
N ARG A 56 9.72 -8.88 -18.09
CA ARG A 56 10.29 -8.62 -19.42
C ARG A 56 9.26 -8.35 -20.50
N ASN A 57 8.05 -8.92 -20.41
CA ASN A 57 7.07 -8.88 -21.50
C ASN A 57 5.86 -7.98 -21.21
N VAL A 58 5.54 -7.72 -19.94
CA VAL A 58 4.39 -6.90 -19.55
C VAL A 58 4.86 -5.62 -18.88
N LEU A 59 5.67 -5.72 -17.83
CA LEU A 59 6.05 -4.55 -17.04
C LEU A 59 7.03 -3.63 -17.78
N SER A 60 8.00 -4.21 -18.51
CA SER A 60 8.97 -3.45 -19.31
C SER A 60 8.31 -2.56 -20.36
N LEU A 61 7.14 -2.94 -20.88
CA LEU A 61 6.40 -2.17 -21.87
C LEU A 61 5.88 -0.85 -21.29
N LEU A 62 5.67 -0.77 -19.97
CA LEU A 62 5.27 0.48 -19.29
C LEU A 62 6.39 1.52 -19.24
N SER A 63 7.65 1.11 -19.48
CA SER A 63 8.77 2.04 -19.61
C SER A 63 8.82 2.73 -20.99
N LEU A 64 7.99 2.29 -21.94
CA LEU A 64 7.85 2.92 -23.25
C LEU A 64 7.03 4.21 -23.12
N SER A 65 7.30 5.19 -23.99
CA SER A 65 6.60 6.48 -23.98
C SER A 65 5.11 6.32 -24.30
N SER A 66 4.27 7.26 -23.84
CA SER A 66 2.83 7.28 -24.19
C SER A 66 2.61 7.19 -25.69
N ASP A 67 3.46 7.88 -26.44
CA ASP A 67 3.32 7.99 -27.89
C ASP A 67 3.52 6.64 -28.60
N VAL A 68 4.17 5.67 -27.96
CA VAL A 68 4.35 4.30 -28.45
C VAL A 68 3.24 3.38 -27.96
N LEU A 69 2.63 3.66 -26.80
CA LEU A 69 1.56 2.84 -26.20
C LEU A 69 0.15 3.25 -26.65
N CYS A 70 -0.03 4.51 -27.07
CA CYS A 70 -1.26 5.07 -27.60
C CYS A 70 -1.07 5.44 -29.07
N GLU A 71 -1.06 4.44 -29.98
CA GLU A 71 -1.18 4.75 -31.40
C GLU A 71 -2.58 5.33 -31.64
N THR A 72 -2.61 6.62 -31.96
CA THR A 72 -3.80 7.46 -32.07
C THR A 72 -4.73 6.93 -33.16
N ALA A 73 -5.96 6.56 -32.82
CA ALA A 73 -7.05 6.56 -33.79
C ALA A 73 -7.29 8.03 -34.21
N SER A 74 -7.09 8.28 -35.50
CA SER A 74 -7.06 9.60 -36.14
C SER A 74 -8.21 10.56 -35.78
N LYS A 75 -7.84 11.82 -35.47
CA LYS A 75 -8.54 13.12 -35.63
C LYS A 75 -10.07 13.17 -35.43
N ASP A 76 -10.56 13.92 -34.44
CA ASP A 76 -10.90 15.35 -34.62
C ASP A 76 -11.18 16.04 -33.27
N GLU A 77 -11.12 17.37 -33.31
CA GLU A 77 -11.27 18.41 -32.28
C GLU A 77 -12.01 18.07 -30.95
N ASP A 78 -11.34 18.40 -29.83
CA ASP A 78 -11.73 19.44 -28.85
C ASP A 78 -11.56 19.07 -27.34
N LEU A 79 -10.83 19.97 -26.65
CA LEU A 79 -10.92 20.32 -25.23
C LEU A 79 -10.44 19.32 -24.13
N SER A 80 -9.23 19.60 -23.65
CA SER A 80 -8.87 19.76 -22.22
C SER A 80 -8.65 18.54 -21.30
N VAL A 81 -7.44 18.53 -20.70
CA VAL A 81 -7.02 17.94 -19.40
C VAL A 81 -6.85 16.40 -19.31
N SER A 82 -5.58 15.99 -19.25
CA SER A 82 -5.09 14.80 -18.51
C SER A 82 -5.66 13.41 -18.87
N SER A 83 -5.74 13.02 -20.15
CA SER A 83 -6.21 11.66 -20.53
C SER A 83 -5.13 10.56 -20.60
N GLY A 84 -3.84 10.92 -20.66
CA GLY A 84 -2.78 9.94 -20.92
C GLY A 84 -2.51 8.95 -19.78
N SER A 85 -2.83 9.30 -18.52
CA SER A 85 -2.63 8.39 -17.38
C SER A 85 -3.74 7.34 -17.26
N GLU A 86 -4.99 7.72 -17.53
CA GLU A 86 -6.12 6.79 -17.48
C GLU A 86 -6.04 5.73 -18.59
N GLU A 87 -5.66 6.11 -19.82
CA GLU A 87 -5.46 5.17 -20.92
C GLU A 87 -4.33 4.16 -20.64
N ARG A 88 -3.22 4.60 -20.05
CA ARG A 88 -2.12 3.72 -19.64
C ARG A 88 -2.52 2.73 -18.54
N LEU A 89 -3.36 3.16 -17.60
CA LEU A 89 -3.90 2.27 -16.55
C LEU A 89 -4.82 1.19 -17.14
N LEU A 90 -5.61 1.54 -18.17
CA LEU A 90 -6.43 0.57 -18.90
C LEU A 90 -5.56 -0.45 -19.67
N LEU A 91 -4.52 -0.01 -20.37
CA LEU A 91 -3.59 -0.91 -21.06
C LEU A 91 -2.83 -1.83 -20.11
N LEU A 92 -2.35 -1.31 -18.97
CA LEU A 92 -1.70 -2.13 -17.94
C LEU A 92 -2.67 -3.19 -17.41
N ALA A 93 -3.92 -2.81 -17.11
CA ALA A 93 -4.93 -3.77 -16.68
C ALA A 93 -5.17 -4.87 -17.72
N ASP A 94 -5.23 -4.51 -19.01
CA ASP A 94 -5.39 -5.48 -20.10
C ASP A 94 -4.19 -6.43 -20.22
N LEU A 95 -2.96 -5.93 -20.10
CA LEU A 95 -1.75 -6.75 -20.13
C LEU A 95 -1.64 -7.67 -18.90
N VAL A 96 -2.02 -7.18 -17.71
CA VAL A 96 -2.12 -8.00 -16.50
C VAL A 96 -3.14 -9.12 -16.71
N LEU A 97 -4.32 -8.79 -17.25
CA LEU A 97 -5.35 -9.77 -17.54
C LEU A 97 -4.92 -10.78 -18.60
N TYR A 98 -4.19 -10.35 -19.63
CA TYR A 98 -3.58 -11.23 -20.62
C TYR A 98 -2.63 -12.23 -19.95
N TYR A 99 -1.70 -11.72 -19.14
CA TYR A 99 -0.79 -12.57 -18.38
C TYR A 99 -1.54 -13.57 -17.50
N CYS A 100 -2.54 -13.13 -16.73
CA CYS A 100 -3.33 -14.01 -15.88
C CYS A 100 -4.04 -15.15 -16.65
N ARG A 101 -4.37 -14.95 -17.94
CA ARG A 101 -5.00 -15.98 -18.79
C ARG A 101 -4.01 -16.92 -19.45
N HIS A 102 -2.80 -16.45 -19.73
CA HIS A 102 -1.83 -17.13 -20.59
C HIS A 102 -0.53 -17.52 -19.88
N ALA A 103 -0.40 -17.24 -18.58
CA ALA A 103 0.76 -17.65 -17.80
C ALA A 103 0.89 -19.18 -17.79
N ASP A 104 2.02 -19.67 -18.32
CA ASP A 104 2.33 -21.11 -18.35
C ASP A 104 2.64 -21.67 -16.95
N GLN A 105 3.09 -20.82 -16.03
CA GLN A 105 3.36 -21.19 -14.63
C GLN A 105 2.50 -20.38 -13.66
N PRO A 106 1.87 -21.03 -12.67
CA PRO A 106 1.10 -20.32 -11.66
C PRO A 106 2.01 -19.53 -10.73
N VAL A 107 1.69 -18.25 -10.53
CA VAL A 107 2.35 -17.39 -9.54
C VAL A 107 1.53 -17.38 -8.25
N LEU A 108 2.17 -17.76 -7.13
CA LEU A 108 1.53 -17.76 -5.82
C LEU A 108 1.71 -16.42 -5.13
N VAL A 109 0.62 -15.65 -5.02
CA VAL A 109 0.61 -14.36 -4.32
C VAL A 109 0.22 -14.54 -2.86
N GLN A 110 1.07 -14.08 -1.94
CA GLN A 110 0.73 -14.03 -0.52
C GLN A 110 -0.31 -12.94 -0.26
N LEU A 111 -1.39 -13.31 0.44
CA LEU A 111 -2.43 -12.39 0.90
C LEU A 111 -2.29 -12.15 2.41
N TYR A 112 -2.61 -10.93 2.82
CA TYR A 112 -2.70 -10.53 4.22
C TYR A 112 -4.15 -10.25 4.59
N GLN A 113 -4.58 -10.73 5.75
CA GLN A 113 -5.95 -10.51 6.24
C GLN A 113 -5.98 -9.37 7.24
N ALA A 114 -6.93 -8.46 7.08
CA ALA A 114 -7.27 -7.40 8.02
C ALA A 114 -8.67 -7.65 8.60
N GLU A 115 -8.83 -7.49 9.91
CA GLU A 115 -10.14 -7.43 10.57
C GLU A 115 -10.36 -5.99 11.05
N LEU A 116 -11.37 -5.32 10.47
CA LEU A 116 -11.73 -3.95 10.76
C LEU A 116 -12.97 -3.95 11.67
N THR A 117 -12.98 -3.11 12.69
CA THR A 117 -14.17 -2.87 13.51
C THR A 117 -14.70 -1.49 13.18
N LEU A 118 -15.93 -1.41 12.68
CA LEU A 118 -16.60 -0.16 12.34
C LEU A 118 -17.27 0.42 13.59
N ALA A 119 -17.54 1.73 13.60
CA ALA A 119 -18.16 2.45 14.72
C ALA A 119 -19.49 1.86 15.22
N GLY A 120 -20.19 1.08 14.38
CA GLY A 120 -21.39 0.31 14.77
C GLY A 120 -21.12 -1.02 15.46
N GLY A 121 -19.86 -1.37 15.74
CA GLY A 121 -19.43 -2.66 16.26
C GLY A 121 -19.36 -3.79 15.21
N GLU A 122 -19.73 -3.50 13.96
CA GLU A 122 -19.62 -4.45 12.86
C GLU A 122 -18.15 -4.79 12.59
N LYS A 123 -17.85 -6.09 12.52
CA LYS A 123 -16.54 -6.59 12.14
C LYS A 123 -16.52 -6.99 10.69
N LYS A 124 -15.62 -6.38 9.92
CA LYS A 124 -15.43 -6.66 8.50
C LYS A 124 -14.05 -7.26 8.28
N ARG A 125 -14.01 -8.43 7.65
CA ARG A 125 -12.76 -9.12 7.29
C ARG A 125 -12.47 -8.89 5.83
N GLU A 126 -11.29 -8.38 5.55
CA GLU A 126 -10.83 -8.10 4.20
C GLU A 126 -9.42 -8.62 4.00
N VAL A 127 -9.02 -8.72 2.74
CA VAL A 127 -7.67 -9.10 2.36
C VAL A 127 -7.01 -7.96 1.58
N PHE A 128 -5.71 -7.85 1.74
CA PHE A 128 -4.86 -6.96 0.94
C PHE A 128 -3.60 -7.70 0.50
N ILE A 129 -3.01 -7.22 -0.58
CA ILE A 129 -1.86 -7.82 -1.25
C ILE A 129 -0.59 -7.04 -0.92
N HIS A 130 -0.65 -5.72 -1.04
CA HIS A 130 0.50 -4.86 -1.05
C HIS A 130 0.46 -3.80 0.04
N THR A 131 -0.63 -3.02 0.16
CA THR A 131 -0.70 -1.91 1.12
C THR A 131 -1.99 -1.92 1.95
N LEU A 132 -1.85 -1.51 3.21
CA LEU A 132 -2.95 -1.05 4.04
C LEU A 132 -2.58 0.34 4.57
N GLU A 133 -3.40 1.33 4.26
CA GLU A 133 -3.24 2.71 4.66
C GLU A 133 -4.31 3.10 5.66
N LEU A 134 -3.93 3.87 6.68
CA LEU A 134 -4.81 4.35 7.75
C LEU A 134 -4.65 5.84 7.96
N GLY A 135 -5.75 6.52 8.29
CA GLY A 135 -5.74 7.91 8.72
C GLY A 135 -5.64 8.87 7.53
N HIS A 136 -4.71 9.82 7.59
CA HIS A 136 -4.59 10.87 6.58
C HIS A 136 -4.18 10.34 5.19
N THR A 137 -3.35 9.30 5.10
CA THR A 137 -3.00 8.66 3.81
C THR A 137 -4.22 8.03 3.14
N ALA A 138 -5.01 7.25 3.87
CA ALA A 138 -6.27 6.70 3.35
C ALA A 138 -7.29 7.80 3.00
N GLY A 139 -7.41 8.82 3.87
CA GLY A 139 -8.35 9.93 3.68
C GLY A 139 -8.05 10.76 2.43
N THR A 140 -6.79 11.17 2.25
CA THR A 140 -6.36 11.91 1.04
C THR A 140 -6.60 11.10 -0.23
N ARG A 141 -6.37 9.78 -0.19
CA ARG A 141 -6.64 8.89 -1.33
C ARG A 141 -8.13 8.83 -1.68
N ALA A 142 -9.00 8.74 -0.68
CA ALA A 142 -10.44 8.79 -0.92
C ALA A 142 -10.89 10.12 -1.52
N VAL A 143 -10.32 11.23 -1.06
CA VAL A 143 -10.58 12.56 -1.63
C VAL A 143 -10.12 12.62 -3.09
N LYS A 144 -8.90 12.16 -3.42
CA LYS A 144 -8.41 12.06 -4.80
C LYS A 144 -9.33 11.16 -5.65
N ALA A 145 -9.79 10.03 -5.10
CA ALA A 145 -10.65 9.08 -5.82
C ALA A 145 -12.04 9.65 -6.17
N MET A 146 -12.54 10.64 -5.42
CA MET A 146 -13.81 11.34 -5.72
C MET A 146 -13.72 12.29 -6.93
N GLY A 147 -12.52 12.58 -7.44
CA GLY A 147 -12.32 13.36 -8.66
C GLY A 147 -13.05 14.71 -8.65
N ALA A 148 -13.77 15.02 -9.74
CA ALA A 148 -14.48 16.29 -9.90
C ALA A 148 -15.55 16.55 -8.81
N ALA A 149 -16.03 15.52 -8.11
CA ALA A 149 -16.98 15.69 -7.01
C ALA A 149 -16.31 16.36 -5.79
N SER A 150 -15.02 16.09 -5.53
CA SER A 150 -14.27 16.67 -4.41
C SER A 150 -14.30 18.22 -4.43
N LYS A 151 -14.07 18.81 -5.61
CA LYS A 151 -14.10 20.26 -5.84
C LYS A 151 -15.49 20.87 -5.59
N ARG A 152 -16.56 20.12 -5.90
CA ARG A 152 -17.95 20.57 -5.68
C ARG A 152 -18.34 20.62 -4.20
N PHE A 153 -17.72 19.76 -3.38
CA PHE A 153 -17.93 19.76 -1.93
C PHE A 153 -16.98 20.71 -1.17
N GLY A 154 -16.13 21.47 -1.88
CA GLY A 154 -15.12 22.33 -1.27
C GLY A 154 -14.12 21.56 -0.40
N ILE A 155 -13.88 20.28 -0.74
CA ILE A 155 -12.90 19.45 -0.04
C ILE A 155 -11.54 19.78 -0.65
N ASP A 156 -10.80 20.63 0.05
CA ASP A 156 -9.41 20.96 -0.29
C ASP A 156 -8.54 19.70 -0.23
N GLU A 157 -7.66 19.53 -1.22
CA GLU A 157 -6.73 18.40 -1.29
C GLU A 157 -5.68 18.51 -0.15
N GLU A 158 -5.37 19.73 0.31
CA GLU A 158 -4.48 20.01 1.44
C GLU A 158 -5.22 20.17 2.79
N ARG A 159 -6.15 19.25 3.11
CA ARG A 159 -6.68 19.22 4.48
C ARG A 159 -5.56 18.88 5.47
N GLU A 160 -5.39 19.69 6.50
CA GLU A 160 -4.45 19.44 7.59
C GLU A 160 -4.67 18.03 8.16
N ALA A 161 -3.60 17.24 8.23
CA ALA A 161 -3.64 15.90 8.76
C ALA A 161 -4.04 15.93 10.24
N VAL A 162 -5.23 15.41 10.55
CA VAL A 162 -5.76 15.36 11.92
C VAL A 162 -4.98 14.29 12.70
N PRO A 163 -4.31 14.65 13.81
CA PRO A 163 -3.64 13.67 14.64
C PRO A 163 -4.65 12.79 15.38
N LEU A 164 -4.39 11.48 15.38
CA LEU A 164 -5.22 10.44 15.99
C LEU A 164 -4.46 9.83 17.18
N PRO A 165 -5.01 9.85 18.40
CA PRO A 165 -4.43 9.12 19.52
C PRO A 165 -4.72 7.63 19.35
N LEU A 166 -3.68 6.85 19.06
CA LEU A 166 -3.77 5.43 18.74
C LEU A 166 -2.97 4.59 19.73
N ARG A 167 -3.51 3.44 20.09
CA ARG A 167 -2.79 2.35 20.75
C ARG A 167 -2.40 1.36 19.68
N VAL A 168 -1.10 1.25 19.44
CA VAL A 168 -0.54 0.39 18.39
C VAL A 168 0.23 -0.75 19.05
N ALA A 169 -0.16 -1.98 18.76
CA ALA A 169 0.55 -3.18 19.18
C ALA A 169 1.02 -3.94 17.94
N TYR A 170 2.28 -4.36 17.91
CA TYR A 170 2.82 -5.08 16.78
C TYR A 170 3.88 -6.08 17.23
N ASN A 171 4.03 -7.14 16.45
CA ASN A 171 5.09 -8.11 16.64
C ASN A 171 6.26 -7.76 15.72
N LYS A 172 7.31 -7.18 16.29
CA LYS A 172 8.54 -6.81 15.59
C LYS A 172 9.33 -8.05 15.23
N VAL A 173 9.72 -8.19 13.96
CA VAL A 173 10.49 -9.33 13.47
C VAL A 173 11.92 -8.90 13.15
N VAL A 174 12.89 -9.64 13.70
CA VAL A 174 14.32 -9.46 13.40
C VAL A 174 14.79 -10.59 12.49
N LEU A 175 15.76 -10.33 11.60
CA LEU A 175 16.30 -11.31 10.64
C LEU A 175 16.81 -12.62 11.29
N SER A 176 17.05 -12.63 12.61
CA SER A 176 17.44 -13.81 13.38
C SER A 176 16.26 -14.75 13.71
N GLY A 177 15.05 -14.45 13.25
CA GLY A 177 13.83 -15.22 13.56
C GLY A 177 13.23 -14.94 14.95
N ARG A 178 13.88 -14.08 15.75
CA ARG A 178 13.34 -13.59 17.02
C ARG A 178 12.25 -12.56 16.74
N SER A 179 11.13 -12.68 17.46
CA SER A 179 10.07 -11.69 17.42
C SER A 179 9.81 -11.11 18.80
N GLN A 180 9.42 -9.85 18.85
CA GLN A 180 9.12 -9.14 20.09
C GLN A 180 7.78 -8.45 19.94
N TRP A 181 6.85 -8.77 20.85
CA TRP A 181 5.62 -8.02 20.99
C TRP A 181 5.89 -6.66 21.61
N ILE A 182 5.51 -5.60 20.91
CA ILE A 182 5.67 -4.21 21.34
C ILE A 182 4.30 -3.57 21.34
N GLN A 183 4.01 -2.81 22.38
CA GLN A 183 2.80 -2.00 22.47
C GLN A 183 3.20 -0.57 22.82
N THR A 184 2.66 0.39 22.08
CA THR A 184 2.94 1.81 22.26
C THR A 184 1.66 2.62 22.12
N GLU A 185 1.60 3.73 22.85
CA GLU A 185 0.57 4.75 22.70
C GLU A 185 1.21 5.94 22.00
N THR A 186 0.64 6.34 20.88
CA THR A 186 1.22 7.36 20.00
C THR A 186 0.11 8.18 19.37
N VAL A 187 0.43 9.42 18.99
CA VAL A 187 -0.48 10.30 18.27
C VAL A 187 -0.01 10.33 16.82
N CYS A 188 -0.70 9.61 15.93
CA CYS A 188 -0.32 9.49 14.53
C CYS A 188 -1.28 10.24 13.60
N THR A 189 -0.78 10.80 12.51
CA THR A 189 -1.64 11.22 11.40
C THR A 189 -1.96 10.06 10.47
N SER A 190 -1.02 9.14 10.30
CA SER A 190 -1.15 7.99 9.41
C SER A 190 -0.39 6.77 9.93
N ILE A 191 -0.90 5.59 9.58
CA ILE A 191 -0.19 4.32 9.70
C ILE A 191 -0.27 3.63 8.34
N ASN A 192 0.85 3.15 7.82
CA ASN A 192 0.88 2.38 6.57
C ASN A 192 1.57 1.04 6.82
N ILE A 193 0.97 -0.02 6.30
CA ILE A 193 1.52 -1.38 6.34
C ILE A 193 1.76 -1.79 4.90
N ASN A 194 3.03 -1.90 4.53
CA ASN A 194 3.43 -2.21 3.17
C ASN A 194 4.15 -3.55 3.13
N LYS A 195 3.83 -4.34 2.11
CA LYS A 195 4.55 -5.55 1.78
C LYS A 195 5.91 -5.18 1.21
N THR A 196 6.96 -5.64 1.87
CA THR A 196 8.34 -5.51 1.36
C THR A 196 8.78 -6.82 0.73
N CYS A 197 9.03 -6.79 -0.58
CA CYS A 197 9.67 -7.89 -1.30
C CYS A 197 11.17 -7.61 -1.43
N ARG A 198 12.03 -8.58 -1.10
CA ARG A 198 13.48 -8.48 -1.34
C ARG A 198 13.93 -9.63 -2.24
N LYS A 199 13.92 -9.37 -3.56
CA LYS A 199 14.42 -10.28 -4.62
C LYS A 199 13.77 -11.68 -4.61
N SER A 200 13.94 -12.40 -5.71
CA SER A 200 13.42 -13.76 -5.84
C SER A 200 14.02 -14.69 -4.78
N GLY A 201 13.16 -15.35 -3.99
CA GLY A 201 13.54 -16.38 -3.02
C GLY A 201 13.67 -15.96 -1.55
N GLN A 202 13.47 -14.68 -1.19
CA GLN A 202 13.46 -14.25 0.21
C GLN A 202 12.03 -14.14 0.76
N LEU A 203 11.85 -14.50 2.04
CA LEU A 203 10.54 -14.44 2.71
C LEU A 203 10.02 -13.00 2.74
N GLU A 204 8.79 -12.79 2.28
CA GLU A 204 8.13 -11.50 2.27
C GLU A 204 7.89 -11.03 3.72
N SER A 205 8.11 -9.73 3.97
CA SER A 205 7.90 -9.12 5.30
C SER A 205 7.00 -7.91 5.21
N LEU A 206 6.17 -7.67 6.23
CA LEU A 206 5.44 -6.42 6.35
C LEU A 206 6.35 -5.36 6.97
N GLN A 207 6.27 -4.13 6.45
CA GLN A 207 6.86 -2.95 7.03
C GLN A 207 5.72 -2.06 7.53
N LEU A 208 5.74 -1.79 8.82
CA LEU A 208 4.88 -0.82 9.48
C LEU A 208 5.60 0.53 9.49
N THR A 209 4.96 1.53 8.91
CA THR A 209 5.41 2.93 8.93
C THR A 209 4.39 3.75 9.70
N MET A 210 4.82 4.45 10.75
CA MET A 210 3.97 5.33 11.56
C MET A 210 4.43 6.78 11.40
N THR A 211 3.48 7.67 11.15
CA THR A 211 3.73 9.12 11.03
C THR A 211 3.19 9.80 12.29
N GLU A 212 4.06 9.98 13.27
CA GLU A 212 3.74 10.44 14.62
C GLU A 212 3.86 11.96 14.75
N VAL A 213 2.96 12.60 15.49
CA VAL A 213 2.97 14.04 15.77
C VAL A 213 3.45 14.26 17.20
N LEU A 214 4.68 14.74 17.34
CA LEU A 214 5.33 14.97 18.64
C LEU A 214 4.99 16.34 19.23
N LYS A 215 4.66 17.32 18.39
CA LYS A 215 4.32 18.68 18.83
C LYS A 215 3.36 19.36 17.86
N ARG A 216 2.32 19.96 18.41
CA ARG A 216 1.34 20.78 17.68
C ARG A 216 1.41 22.23 18.17
N GLN A 217 1.42 23.20 17.25
CA GLN A 217 1.29 24.60 17.64
C GLN A 217 -0.17 24.98 17.78
N CYS A 218 -0.52 25.64 18.88
CA CYS A 218 -1.76 26.41 18.99
C CYS A 218 -1.47 27.75 19.69
N PRO A 219 -1.47 28.88 18.96
CA PRO A 219 -1.61 30.18 19.58
C PRO A 219 -2.79 30.91 18.92
N LYS A 220 -3.99 30.76 19.48
CA LYS A 220 -5.12 31.69 19.28
C LYS A 220 -5.65 31.92 17.85
N SER A 221 -5.41 31.05 16.86
CA SER A 221 -6.04 31.13 15.53
C SER A 221 -6.71 29.81 15.13
N LYS A 222 -7.72 29.88 14.25
CA LYS A 222 -8.62 28.77 13.87
C LYS A 222 -7.97 27.62 13.07
N LYS A 223 -6.65 27.62 12.86
CA LYS A 223 -5.89 26.55 12.19
C LYS A 223 -4.64 26.22 13.01
N GLY A 224 -4.59 25.01 13.57
CA GLY A 224 -3.37 24.46 14.16
C GLY A 224 -2.43 23.99 13.04
N TYR A 225 -1.20 23.65 13.36
CA TYR A 225 -0.31 22.96 12.42
C TYR A 225 0.59 21.99 13.17
N ASN A 226 0.87 20.84 12.54
CA ASN A 226 1.77 19.82 13.05
C ASN A 226 3.22 20.30 12.86
N GLN A 227 3.92 20.63 13.94
CA GLN A 227 5.27 21.22 13.86
C GLN A 227 6.37 20.16 13.81
N GLN A 228 6.19 19.08 14.56
CA GLN A 228 7.20 18.04 14.68
C GLN A 228 6.56 16.69 14.35
N ILE A 229 6.97 16.15 13.22
CA ILE A 229 6.54 14.85 12.72
C ILE A 229 7.73 13.90 12.81
N LEU A 230 7.50 12.73 13.40
CA LEU A 230 8.46 11.63 13.42
C LEU A 230 7.91 10.50 12.53
N ILE A 231 8.74 10.03 11.59
CA ILE A 231 8.42 8.85 10.80
C ILE A 231 9.25 7.70 11.37
N SER A 232 8.57 6.65 11.81
CA SER A 232 9.19 5.43 12.32
C SER A 232 8.83 4.25 11.43
N GLU A 233 9.81 3.37 11.17
CA GLU A 233 9.65 2.20 10.32
C GLU A 233 10.10 0.93 11.04
N VAL A 234 9.30 -0.12 10.97
CA VAL A 234 9.61 -1.38 11.64
C VAL A 234 9.07 -2.58 10.86
N LYS A 235 9.87 -3.65 10.79
CA LYS A 235 9.43 -4.92 10.21
C LYS A 235 8.57 -5.70 11.18
N VAL A 236 7.42 -6.17 10.71
CA VAL A 236 6.40 -6.81 11.53
C VAL A 236 5.81 -8.05 10.84
N ASP A 237 5.14 -8.89 11.61
CA ASP A 237 4.28 -9.96 11.07
C ASP A 237 2.79 -9.80 11.44
N SER A 238 2.51 -9.02 12.49
CA SER A 238 1.17 -8.74 12.97
C SER A 238 1.15 -7.34 13.56
N VAL A 239 0.04 -6.63 13.30
CA VAL A 239 -0.22 -5.28 13.79
C VAL A 239 -1.68 -5.24 14.26
N HIS A 240 -1.89 -4.59 15.39
CA HIS A 240 -3.19 -4.26 15.94
C HIS A 240 -3.19 -2.76 16.24
N VAL A 241 -4.16 -2.06 15.68
CA VAL A 241 -4.35 -0.61 15.87
C VAL A 241 -5.72 -0.43 16.50
N GLN A 242 -5.77 0.36 17.56
CA GLN A 242 -7.02 0.70 18.24
C GLN A 242 -7.00 2.21 18.56
N SER A 243 -8.13 2.89 18.41
CA SER A 243 -8.30 4.23 18.96
C SER A 243 -8.15 4.21 20.48
N GLN A 244 -7.49 5.23 21.05
CA GLN A 244 -7.42 5.39 22.51
C GLN A 244 -8.72 5.93 23.11
N GLU A 245 -9.46 6.74 22.35
CA GLU A 245 -10.67 7.40 22.80
C GLU A 245 -11.90 6.76 22.16
N GLU A 246 -12.96 6.58 22.95
CA GLU A 246 -14.25 6.11 22.44
C GLU A 246 -14.85 7.12 21.45
N GLY A 247 -15.32 6.62 20.30
CA GLY A 247 -15.95 7.44 19.27
C GLY A 247 -15.00 8.13 18.29
N VAL A 248 -13.68 8.12 18.55
CA VAL A 248 -12.70 8.51 17.53
C VAL A 248 -12.65 7.43 16.46
N THR A 249 -12.78 7.86 15.21
CA THR A 249 -12.74 6.97 14.06
C THR A 249 -11.75 7.44 13.02
N PHE A 250 -11.30 6.52 12.17
CA PHE A 250 -10.37 6.80 11.10
C PHE A 250 -10.75 6.07 9.81
N ALA A 251 -10.16 6.53 8.72
CA ALA A 251 -10.29 5.91 7.41
C ALA A 251 -9.23 4.83 7.21
N VAL A 252 -9.58 3.77 6.49
CA VAL A 252 -8.68 2.69 6.08
C VAL A 252 -8.85 2.44 4.57
N CYS A 253 -7.74 2.26 3.85
CA CYS A 253 -7.74 1.90 2.43
C CYS A 253 -6.83 0.69 2.21
N LEU A 254 -7.30 -0.29 1.45
CA LEU A 254 -6.54 -1.49 1.08
C LEU A 254 -6.14 -1.45 -0.39
N ASP A 255 -4.87 -1.76 -0.67
CA ASP A 255 -4.27 -1.85 -2.02
C ASP A 255 -4.56 -0.65 -2.93
N GLN A 256 -4.84 0.51 -2.33
CA GLN A 256 -5.23 1.72 -3.04
C GLN A 256 -6.51 1.54 -3.90
N ASP A 257 -7.30 0.49 -3.66
CA ASP A 257 -8.53 0.20 -4.38
C ASP A 257 -9.65 1.14 -3.88
N LYS A 258 -10.27 1.87 -4.82
CA LYS A 258 -11.39 2.78 -4.57
C LYS A 258 -12.59 2.09 -3.93
N LYS A 259 -12.76 0.77 -4.13
CA LYS A 259 -13.84 -0.03 -3.54
C LYS A 259 -13.49 -0.56 -2.14
N MET A 260 -12.21 -0.64 -1.80
CA MET A 260 -11.71 -1.16 -0.53
C MET A 260 -11.34 -0.03 0.42
N PHE A 261 -12.24 0.96 0.48
CA PHE A 261 -12.12 2.11 1.34
C PHE A 261 -13.19 2.05 2.43
N PHE A 262 -12.76 2.17 3.68
CA PHE A 262 -13.59 2.08 4.86
C PHE A 262 -13.49 3.37 5.65
N GLN A 263 -14.64 4.01 5.89
CA GLN A 263 -14.76 5.11 6.83
C GLN A 263 -15.23 4.57 8.19
N SER A 264 -15.01 5.36 9.24
CA SER A 264 -15.55 5.08 10.57
C SER A 264 -15.01 3.81 11.24
N VAL A 265 -13.73 3.48 11.03
CA VAL A 265 -13.04 2.37 11.74
C VAL A 265 -12.58 2.85 13.12
N THR A 266 -12.70 2.01 14.15
CA THR A 266 -12.35 2.31 15.57
C THR A 266 -11.23 1.44 16.09
#